data_AF-A0A533ZE54-F1
#
_entry.id   AF-A0A533ZE54-F1
#
_cell.length_a   1.000
_cell.length_b   1.000
_cell.length_c   1.000
_cell.angle_alpha   90.00
_cell.angle_beta   90.00
_cell.angle_gamma   90.00
#
_symmetry.space_group_name_H-M   'P 1'
#
loop_
_entity.id
_entity.type
_entity.pdbx_description
1 polymer ?
#
loop_
_entity_poly.entity_id
_entity_poly.type
_entity_poly.pdbx_seq_one_letter_code
_entity_poly.pdbx_strand_id
1 'polypeptide(L)'
;MPLTQRALIELIAITAAIAVLLALAYQVIAPFLVALAWAGILVLVTWKPYERLARLVRSRWLAATLIVLVLGSVLVVPLVFAGIELSSRIDAIGTWYQEKMATGWPPVPHWIATLPLVGPRIEHFWTGLGSGDPA
;
A
#
# COMPACT_ATOMS: atom_id res chain seq x y z
N MET A 1 43.11 26.07 10.42
CA MET A 1 43.01 24.60 10.26
C MET A 1 41.69 24.23 9.57
N PRO A 2 41.62 24.16 8.23
CA PRO A 2 40.41 23.85 7.45
C PRO A 2 40.09 22.33 7.36
N LEU A 3 40.93 21.47 7.93
CA LEU A 3 40.84 20.01 7.80
C LEU A 3 39.69 19.40 8.64
N THR A 4 39.26 20.07 9.72
CA THR A 4 38.21 19.56 10.62
C THR A 4 36.80 19.78 10.09
N GLN A 5 36.55 20.84 9.31
CA GLN A 5 35.23 21.10 8.72
C GLN A 5 34.84 20.07 7.66
N ARG A 6 35.79 19.63 6.82
CA ARG A 6 35.52 18.58 5.82
C ARG A 6 35.17 17.26 6.49
N ALA A 7 35.91 16.87 7.52
CA ALA A 7 35.65 15.66 8.30
C ALA A 7 34.29 15.70 9.03
N LEU A 8 33.89 16.86 9.56
CA LEU A 8 32.56 17.03 10.17
C LEU A 8 31.44 16.90 9.14
N ILE A 9 31.58 17.52 7.96
CA ILE A 9 30.58 17.42 6.89
C ILE A 9 30.45 15.97 6.41
N GLU A 10 31.56 15.29 6.19
CA GLU A 10 31.59 13.90 5.75
C GLU A 10 30.99 12.95 6.79
N LEU A 11 31.33 13.14 8.08
CA LEU A 11 30.77 12.34 9.16
C LEU A 11 29.26 12.56 9.31
N ILE A 12 28.79 13.81 9.24
CA ILE A 12 27.35 14.14 9.31
C ILE A 12 26.62 13.55 8.11
N ALA A 13 27.19 13.67 6.90
CA ALA A 13 26.59 13.12 5.69
C ALA A 13 26.48 11.59 5.72
N ILE A 14 27.55 10.89 6.15
CA ILE A 14 27.53 9.43 6.29
C ILE A 14 26.51 9.00 7.35
N THR A 15 26.51 9.66 8.51
CA THR A 15 25.57 9.33 9.60
C THR A 15 24.13 9.56 9.17
N ALA A 16 23.85 10.68 8.50
CA ALA A 16 22.52 10.99 7.96
C ALA A 16 22.10 9.98 6.88
N ALA A 17 23.00 9.61 5.97
CA ALA A 17 22.73 8.61 4.95
C ALA A 17 22.39 7.24 5.57
N ILE A 18 23.16 6.80 6.57
CA ILE A 18 22.89 5.55 7.30
C ILE A 18 21.53 5.64 8.03
N ALA A 19 21.23 6.76 8.69
CA ALA A 19 19.96 6.95 9.38
C ALA A 19 18.76 6.90 8.42
N VAL A 20 18.87 7.53 7.23
CA VAL A 20 17.84 7.48 6.19
C VAL A 20 17.69 6.06 5.63
N LEU A 21 18.79 5.36 5.36
CA LEU A 21 18.77 3.97 4.92
C LEU A 21 18.07 3.06 5.94
N LEU A 22 18.39 3.21 7.23
CA LEU A 22 17.74 2.50 8.32
C LEU A 22 16.25 2.82 8.43
N ALA A 23 15.88 4.11 8.32
CA ALA A 23 14.49 4.53 8.37
C ALA A 23 13.68 3.94 7.20
N LEU A 24 14.22 3.98 5.99
CA LEU A 24 13.58 3.40 4.80
C LEU A 24 13.50 1.87 4.92
N ALA A 25 14.57 1.21 5.35
CA ALA A 25 14.56 -0.23 5.58
C ALA A 25 13.53 -0.63 6.64
N TYR A 26 13.46 0.13 7.73
CA TYR A 26 12.45 -0.09 8.78
C TYR A 26 11.03 0.14 8.24
N GLN A 27 10.79 1.19 7.46
CA GLN A 27 9.47 1.46 6.88
C GLN A 27 9.03 0.36 5.90
N VAL A 28 9.96 -0.25 5.18
CA VAL A 28 9.68 -1.41 4.33
C VAL A 28 9.41 -2.65 5.17
N ILE A 29 10.19 -2.92 6.22
CA ILE A 29 10.08 -4.13 7.06
C ILE A 29 8.88 -4.06 8.04
N ALA A 30 8.55 -2.88 8.57
CA ALA A 30 7.50 -2.65 9.55
C ALA A 30 6.14 -3.28 9.18
N PRO A 31 5.59 -3.12 7.95
CA PRO A 31 4.34 -3.78 7.57
C PRO A 31 4.47 -5.31 7.56
N PHE A 32 5.66 -5.87 7.27
CA PHE A 32 5.88 -7.32 7.32
C PHE A 32 5.96 -7.85 8.75
N LEU A 33 6.49 -7.08 9.71
CA LEU A 33 6.57 -7.51 11.11
C LEU A 33 5.20 -7.83 11.69
N VAL A 34 4.18 -7.03 11.34
CA VAL A 34 2.79 -7.27 11.75
C VAL A 34 2.29 -8.59 11.17
N ALA A 35 2.51 -8.84 9.88
CA ALA A 35 2.12 -10.10 9.24
C ALA A 35 2.87 -11.31 9.84
N LEU A 36 4.15 -11.16 10.16
CA LEU A 36 4.98 -12.21 10.77
C LEU A 36 4.53 -12.53 12.20
N ALA A 37 4.17 -11.51 12.98
CA ALA A 37 3.61 -11.68 14.32
C ALA A 37 2.29 -12.48 14.24
N TRP A 38 1.40 -12.13 13.31
CA TRP A 38 0.18 -12.88 13.07
C TRP A 38 0.43 -14.32 12.61
N ALA A 39 1.39 -14.54 11.73
CA ALA A 39 1.79 -15.89 11.33
C ALA A 39 2.25 -16.72 12.54
N GLY A 40 3.04 -16.12 13.45
CA GLY A 40 3.43 -16.75 14.71
C GLY A 40 2.23 -17.10 15.60
N ILE A 41 1.27 -16.19 15.75
CA ILE A 41 0.01 -16.44 16.48
C ILE A 41 -0.73 -17.62 15.87
N LEU A 42 -0.90 -17.64 14.54
CA LEU A 42 -1.58 -18.73 13.84
C LEU A 42 -0.86 -20.06 14.04
N VAL A 43 0.47 -20.11 13.97
CA VAL A 43 1.24 -21.33 14.22
C VAL A 43 1.00 -21.85 15.64
N LEU A 44 1.04 -20.97 16.64
CA LEU A 44 0.83 -21.34 18.05
C LEU A 44 -0.59 -21.86 18.29
N VAL A 45 -1.60 -21.19 17.72
CA VAL A 45 -3.00 -21.60 17.83
C VAL A 45 -3.26 -22.89 17.05
N THR A 46 -2.61 -23.08 15.89
CA THR A 46 -2.83 -24.22 14.99
C THR A 46 -2.13 -25.50 15.44
N TRP A 47 -1.09 -25.41 16.28
CA TRP A 47 -0.32 -26.58 16.71
C TRP A 47 -1.18 -27.67 17.39
N LYS A 48 -2.02 -27.28 18.36
CA LYS A 48 -2.92 -28.20 19.09
C LYS A 48 -3.95 -28.88 18.18
N PRO A 49 -4.70 -28.16 17.32
CA PRO A 49 -5.62 -28.80 16.38
C PRO A 49 -4.89 -29.65 15.33
N TYR A 50 -3.69 -29.25 14.85
CA TYR A 50 -2.87 -30.09 13.98
C TYR A 50 -2.53 -31.43 14.61
N GLU A 51 -2.05 -31.46 15.85
CA GLU A 51 -1.74 -32.71 16.55
C GLU A 51 -2.98 -33.58 16.81
N ARG A 52 -4.15 -32.97 17.07
CA ARG A 52 -5.40 -33.71 17.24
C ARG A 52 -5.85 -34.32 15.92
N LEU A 53 -5.79 -33.56 14.83
CA LEU A 53 -6.21 -33.99 13.50
C LEU A 53 -5.24 -35.05 12.95
N ALA A 54 -3.93 -34.89 13.14
CA ALA A 54 -2.91 -35.86 12.74
C ALA A 54 -3.08 -37.20 13.47
N ARG A 55 -3.52 -37.17 14.75
CA ARG A 55 -3.87 -38.39 15.49
C ARG A 55 -5.15 -39.05 14.99
N LEU A 56 -6.18 -38.27 14.67
CA LEU A 56 -7.46 -38.77 14.13
C LEU A 56 -7.32 -39.38 12.74
N VAL A 57 -6.57 -38.71 11.85
CA VAL A 57 -6.41 -39.12 10.45
C VAL A 57 -5.33 -40.21 10.30
N ARG A 58 -4.53 -40.47 11.36
CA ARG A 58 -3.39 -41.41 11.37
C ARG A 58 -2.36 -41.18 10.25
N SER A 59 -2.42 -40.04 9.56
CA SER A 59 -1.51 -39.64 8.49
C SER A 59 -1.16 -38.17 8.66
N ARG A 60 0.13 -37.88 8.86
CA ARG A 60 0.65 -36.51 9.05
C ARG A 60 0.51 -35.67 7.79
N TRP A 61 0.61 -36.29 6.60
CA TRP A 61 0.52 -35.58 5.32
C TRP A 61 -0.90 -35.08 5.05
N LEU A 62 -1.94 -35.92 5.25
CA LEU A 62 -3.34 -35.46 5.08
C LEU A 62 -3.70 -34.33 6.05
N ALA A 63 -3.28 -34.45 7.32
CA ALA A 63 -3.56 -33.43 8.33
C ALA A 63 -2.88 -32.09 8.00
N ALA A 64 -1.64 -32.13 7.48
CA ALA A 64 -0.93 -30.94 7.04
C ALA A 64 -1.63 -30.29 5.84
N THR A 65 -1.98 -31.06 4.80
CA THR A 65 -2.67 -30.55 3.61
C THR A 65 -4.02 -29.91 3.96
N LEU A 66 -4.82 -30.55 4.82
CA LEU A 66 -6.11 -30.01 5.27
C LEU A 66 -5.94 -28.67 5.98
N ILE A 67 -4.98 -28.59 6.91
CA ILE A 67 -4.74 -27.35 7.66
C ILE A 67 -4.22 -26.24 6.76
N VAL A 68 -3.30 -26.54 5.83
CA VAL A 68 -2.81 -25.56 4.85
C VAL A 68 -3.95 -25.07 3.95
N LEU A 69 -4.84 -25.96 3.52
CA LEU A 69 -6.00 -25.59 2.69
C LEU A 69 -6.97 -24.68 3.44
N VAL A 70 -7.24 -24.98 4.72
CA VAL A 70 -8.12 -24.18 5.58
C VAL A 70 -7.48 -22.82 5.86
N LEU A 71 -6.23 -22.76 6.31
CA LEU A 71 -5.52 -21.50 6.58
C LEU A 71 -5.40 -20.66 5.30
N GLY A 72 -5.06 -21.30 4.19
CA GLY A 72 -4.98 -20.68 2.87
C GLY A 72 -6.31 -20.07 2.47
N SER A 73 -7.42 -20.80 2.63
CA SER A 73 -8.76 -20.26 2.35
C SER A 73 -9.11 -19.08 3.26
N VAL A 74 -8.83 -19.18 4.56
CA VAL A 74 -9.07 -18.10 5.53
C VAL A 74 -8.29 -16.83 5.19
N LEU A 75 -7.13 -16.93 4.53
CA LEU A 75 -6.35 -15.77 4.08
C LEU A 75 -6.78 -15.27 2.69
N VAL A 76 -6.95 -16.19 1.73
CA VAL A 76 -7.24 -15.84 0.32
C VAL A 76 -8.65 -15.29 0.18
N VAL A 77 -9.64 -15.85 0.88
CA VAL A 77 -11.04 -15.41 0.79
C VAL A 77 -11.17 -13.92 1.14
N PRO A 78 -10.79 -13.44 2.35
CA PRO A 78 -10.90 -12.02 2.68
C PRO A 78 -10.03 -11.13 1.78
N LEU A 79 -8.91 -11.64 1.25
CA LEU A 79 -8.08 -10.89 0.31
C LEU A 79 -8.80 -10.67 -1.03
N VAL A 80 -9.46 -11.71 -1.54
CA VAL A 80 -10.29 -11.63 -2.76
C VAL A 80 -11.48 -10.70 -2.52
N PHE A 81 -12.17 -10.82 -1.38
CA PHE A 81 -13.26 -9.92 -1.00
C PHE A 81 -12.78 -8.47 -0.88
N ALA A 82 -11.65 -8.22 -0.23
CA ALA A 82 -11.04 -6.89 -0.14
C ALA A 82 -10.66 -6.33 -1.52
N GLY A 83 -10.16 -7.18 -2.42
CA GLY A 83 -9.88 -6.80 -3.81
C GLY A 83 -11.14 -6.40 -4.59
N ILE A 84 -12.24 -7.14 -4.42
CA ILE A 84 -13.54 -6.85 -5.03
C ILE A 84 -14.14 -5.55 -4.45
N GLU A 85 -14.04 -5.32 -3.14
CA GLU A 85 -14.48 -4.06 -2.52
C GLU A 85 -13.63 -2.86 -2.97
N LEU A 86 -12.33 -3.07 -3.19
CA LEU A 86 -11.47 -2.02 -3.71
C LEU A 86 -11.85 -1.65 -5.15
N SER A 87 -12.16 -2.63 -6.01
CA SER A 87 -12.64 -2.35 -7.36
C SER A 87 -14.00 -1.65 -7.36
N SER A 88 -14.93 -2.05 -6.50
CA SER A 88 -16.25 -1.39 -6.43
C SER A 88 -16.17 0.05 -5.91
N ARG A 89 -15.21 0.37 -5.04
CA ARG A 89 -14.91 1.76 -4.63
C ARG A 89 -14.31 2.59 -5.76
N ILE A 90 -13.53 1.98 -6.67
CA ILE A 90 -13.01 2.65 -7.86
C ILE A 90 -14.15 2.98 -8.85
N ASP A 91 -15.10 2.06 -9.03
CA ASP A 91 -16.28 2.30 -9.88
C ASP A 91 -17.17 3.42 -9.31
N ALA A 92 -17.34 3.47 -7.98
CA ALA A 92 -18.08 4.54 -7.30
C ALA A 92 -17.39 5.92 -7.41
N ILE A 93 -16.06 5.96 -7.48
CA ILE A 93 -15.33 7.20 -7.79
C ILE A 93 -15.63 7.61 -9.23
N GLY A 94 -15.68 6.67 -10.17
CA GLY A 94 -16.00 6.94 -11.58
C GLY A 94 -17.39 7.57 -11.76
N THR A 95 -18.42 7.03 -11.12
CA THR A 95 -19.79 7.57 -11.19
C THR A 95 -19.94 8.89 -10.44
N TRP A 96 -19.32 9.04 -9.28
CA TRP A 96 -19.30 10.32 -8.55
C TRP A 96 -18.55 11.42 -9.32
N TYR A 97 -17.48 11.04 -10.04
CA TYR A 97 -16.77 11.96 -10.94
C TYR A 97 -17.65 12.36 -12.12
N GLN A 98 -18.38 11.42 -12.72
CA GLN A 98 -19.29 11.71 -13.84
C GLN A 98 -20.51 12.56 -13.41
N GLU A 99 -21.11 12.29 -12.25
CA GLU A 99 -22.21 13.13 -11.71
C GLU A 99 -21.72 14.55 -11.41
N LYS A 100 -20.50 14.70 -10.88
CA LYS A 100 -19.89 16.03 -10.69
C LYS A 100 -19.52 16.72 -11.99
N MET A 101 -19.08 15.98 -13.02
CA MET A 101 -18.85 16.54 -14.36
C MET A 101 -20.15 17.02 -15.00
N ALA A 102 -21.28 16.34 -14.73
CA ALA A 102 -22.60 16.73 -15.22
C ALA A 102 -23.16 18.00 -14.53
N THR A 103 -22.67 18.35 -13.33
CA THR A 103 -23.12 19.55 -12.58
C THR A 103 -22.28 20.81 -12.84
N GLY A 104 -21.24 20.72 -13.68
CA GLY A 104 -20.39 21.83 -14.06
C GLY A 104 -18.91 21.55 -13.83
N TRP A 105 -18.08 22.06 -14.72
CA TRP A 105 -16.63 21.85 -14.73
C TRP A 105 -16.00 22.28 -13.39
N PRO A 106 -15.50 21.37 -12.54
CA PRO A 106 -14.96 21.76 -11.25
C PRO A 106 -13.66 22.56 -11.44
N PRO A 107 -13.43 23.60 -10.63
CA PRO A 107 -12.19 24.35 -10.67
C PRO A 107 -10.99 23.43 -10.40
N VAL A 108 -9.88 23.69 -11.07
CA VAL A 108 -8.64 22.90 -10.92
C VAL A 108 -8.27 22.87 -9.43
N PRO A 109 -8.05 21.67 -8.83
CA PRO A 109 -7.60 21.56 -7.46
C PRO A 109 -6.36 22.43 -7.21
N HIS A 110 -6.36 23.18 -6.11
CA HIS A 110 -5.35 24.21 -5.82
C HIS A 110 -3.89 23.67 -5.77
N TRP A 111 -3.73 22.38 -5.46
CA TRP A 111 -2.44 21.67 -5.47
C TRP A 111 -1.84 21.48 -6.87
N ILE A 112 -2.68 21.48 -7.91
CA ILE A 112 -2.24 21.42 -9.31
C ILE A 112 -1.82 22.82 -9.79
N ALA A 113 -2.57 23.85 -9.39
CA ALA A 113 -2.27 25.25 -9.70
C ALA A 113 -0.97 25.75 -9.04
N THR A 114 -0.55 25.16 -7.91
CA THR A 114 0.68 25.52 -7.22
C THR A 114 1.95 24.93 -7.82
N LEU A 115 1.86 24.09 -8.87
CA LEU A 115 3.03 23.53 -9.55
C LEU A 115 3.63 24.57 -10.53
N PRO A 116 4.82 25.13 -10.27
CA PRO A 116 5.35 26.26 -11.04
C PRO A 116 5.70 25.93 -12.50
N LEU A 117 5.96 24.66 -12.83
CA LEU A 117 6.28 24.24 -14.22
C LEU A 117 5.06 23.79 -15.02
N VAL A 118 4.04 23.22 -14.37
CA VAL A 118 2.96 22.49 -15.05
C VAL A 118 1.57 23.05 -14.73
N GLY A 119 1.44 23.78 -13.62
CA GLY A 119 0.20 24.40 -13.17
C GLY A 119 -0.42 25.35 -14.19
N PRO A 120 0.33 26.35 -14.73
CA PRO A 120 -0.22 27.27 -15.72
C PRO A 120 -0.70 26.58 -17.00
N ARG A 121 0.01 25.53 -17.44
CA ARG A 121 -0.32 24.78 -18.66
C ARG A 121 -1.57 23.91 -18.47
N ILE A 122 -1.69 23.27 -17.32
CA ILE A 122 -2.86 22.45 -16.96
C ILE A 122 -4.07 23.35 -16.75
N GLU A 123 -3.90 24.51 -16.12
CA GLU A 123 -4.98 25.48 -15.92
C GLU A 123 -5.54 25.97 -17.25
N HIS A 124 -4.70 26.45 -18.19
CA HIS A 124 -5.15 26.85 -19.52
C HIS A 124 -5.88 25.74 -20.28
N PHE A 125 -5.38 24.51 -20.21
CA PHE A 125 -6.03 23.36 -20.84
C PHE A 125 -7.37 23.02 -20.18
N TRP A 126 -7.44 23.09 -18.85
CA TRP A 126 -8.65 22.82 -18.07
C TRP A 126 -9.74 23.86 -18.33
N THR A 127 -9.38 25.13 -18.44
CA THR A 127 -10.31 26.21 -18.78
C THR A 127 -10.76 26.12 -20.24
N GLY A 128 -9.85 25.76 -21.16
CA GLY A 128 -10.17 25.60 -22.58
C GLY A 128 -11.17 24.48 -22.87
N LEU A 129 -11.07 23.37 -22.14
CA LEU A 129 -12.05 22.29 -22.22
C LEU A 129 -13.43 22.68 -21.64
N GLY A 130 -13.46 23.55 -20.62
CA GLY A 130 -14.70 24.07 -20.04
C GLY A 130 -15.43 25.10 -20.93
N SER A 131 -14.72 25.79 -21.83
CA SER A 131 -15.30 26.81 -22.72
C SER A 131 -15.87 26.26 -24.03
N GLY A 132 -15.77 24.95 -24.30
CA GLY A 132 -16.40 24.33 -25.47
C GLY A 132 -15.92 24.86 -26.82
N ASP A 133 -14.67 25.29 -26.92
CA ASP A 133 -14.05 25.66 -28.21
C ASP A 133 -13.30 24.44 -28.77
N PRO A 134 -13.81 23.75 -29.80
CA PRO A 134 -12.99 22.82 -30.56
C PRO A 134 -12.01 23.65 -31.38
N ALA A 135 -10.71 23.36 -31.25
CA ALA A 135 -9.70 23.88 -32.15
C ALA A 135 -10.08 23.71 -33.63
#